data_AF-A0A7S0U1Q0-F1
#
_entry.id   AF-A0A7S0U1Q0-F1
#
_cell.length_a   1.000
_cell.length_b   1.000
_cell.length_c   1.000
_cell.angle_alpha   90.00
_cell.angle_beta   90.00
_cell.angle_gamma   90.00
#
_symmetry.space_group_name_H-M   'P 1'
#
loop_
_entity.id
_entity.type
_entity.pdbx_description
1 polymer ?
#
loop_
_entity_poly.entity_id
_entity_poly.type
_entity_poly.pdbx_seq_one_letter_code
_entity_poly.pdbx_strand_id
1 'polypeptide(L)'
;YKCSHCSAPGPTSYHCQCKDVRYCSPECQQAGLAQHKPQCTAALTTKLEELEHRLGTSNHPKIAKLSQMLASLYSKQDKLDKAEGFVRKTLRIKLGYGARQ
;
A
#
# COMPACT_ATOMS: atom_id res chain seq x y z
N TYR A 1 -6.85 -23.48 3.26
CA TYR A 1 -6.77 -22.10 2.76
C TYR A 1 -6.89 -22.12 1.24
N LYS A 2 -7.61 -21.18 0.63
CA LYS A 2 -7.85 -21.11 -0.82
C LYS A 2 -7.25 -19.85 -1.41
N CYS A 3 -6.71 -19.94 -2.63
CA CYS A 3 -6.18 -18.78 -3.34
C CYS A 3 -7.30 -17.80 -3.69
N SER A 4 -7.13 -16.50 -3.44
CA SER A 4 -8.14 -15.47 -3.76
C SER A 4 -8.35 -15.24 -5.27
N HIS A 5 -7.47 -15.76 -6.13
CA HIS A 5 -7.56 -15.58 -7.59
C HIS A 5 -8.05 -16.85 -8.29
N CYS A 6 -7.34 -17.98 -8.15
CA CYS A 6 -7.68 -19.23 -8.84
C CYS A 6 -8.54 -20.19 -8.01
N SER A 7 -8.88 -19.85 -6.76
CA SER A 7 -9.62 -20.70 -5.81
C SER A 7 -9.00 -22.08 -5.54
N ALA A 8 -7.77 -22.32 -6.00
CA ALA A 8 -7.07 -23.59 -5.78
C ALA A 8 -6.89 -23.85 -4.27
N PRO A 9 -7.22 -25.06 -3.79
CA PRO A 9 -6.91 -25.48 -2.43
C PRO A 9 -5.41 -25.77 -2.32
N GLY A 10 -4.73 -25.17 -1.33
CA GLY A 10 -3.29 -25.37 -1.15
C GLY A 10 -2.64 -24.37 -0.19
N PRO A 11 -1.31 -24.47 0.01
CA PRO A 11 -0.57 -23.49 0.81
C PRO A 11 -0.58 -22.13 0.11
N THR A 12 -1.03 -21.10 0.83
CA THR A 12 -1.00 -19.72 0.34
C THR A 12 0.13 -18.94 1.01
N SER A 13 1.35 -19.17 0.51
CA SER A 13 2.57 -18.51 1.02
C SER A 13 2.67 -17.04 0.58
N TYR A 14 2.04 -16.70 -0.54
CA TYR A 14 2.05 -15.36 -1.11
C TYR A 14 0.88 -14.56 -0.55
N HIS A 15 1.12 -13.32 -0.14
CA HIS A 15 0.09 -12.46 0.43
C HIS A 15 0.30 -11.02 -0.01
N CYS A 16 -0.81 -10.29 -0.17
CA CYS A 16 -0.71 -8.86 -0.42
C CYS A 16 -0.32 -8.11 0.85
N GLN A 17 0.28 -6.93 0.69
CA GLN A 17 0.69 -6.08 1.82
C GLN A 17 -0.49 -5.61 2.69
N CYS A 18 -1.73 -5.61 2.16
CA CYS A 18 -2.94 -5.37 2.99
C CYS A 18 -3.29 -6.55 3.91
N LYS A 19 -2.68 -7.73 3.75
CA LYS A 19 -2.93 -8.98 4.52
C LYS A 19 -4.35 -9.58 4.40
N ASP A 20 -5.27 -8.92 3.71
CA ASP A 20 -6.62 -9.41 3.46
C ASP A 20 -6.69 -10.59 2.48
N VAL A 21 -5.76 -10.68 1.53
CA VAL A 21 -5.78 -11.67 0.45
C VAL A 21 -4.51 -12.49 0.40
N ARG A 22 -4.67 -13.79 0.12
CA ARG A 22 -3.57 -14.77 0.02
C ARG A 22 -3.64 -15.53 -1.31
N TYR A 23 -2.48 -15.87 -1.83
CA TYR A 23 -2.29 -16.45 -3.15
C TYR A 23 -1.38 -17.68 -3.07
N CYS A 24 -1.60 -18.62 -3.98
CA CYS A 24 -0.79 -19.84 -4.10
C CYS A 24 0.53 -19.59 -4.84
N SER A 25 0.62 -18.56 -5.69
CA SER A 25 1.79 -18.26 -6.51
C SER A 25 1.95 -16.73 -6.73
N PRO A 26 3.15 -16.25 -7.13
CA PRO A 26 3.36 -14.85 -7.44
C PRO A 26 2.57 -14.40 -8.68
N GLU A 27 2.30 -15.30 -9.65
CA GLU A 27 1.44 -14.96 -10.78
C GLU A 27 0.00 -14.70 -10.34
N CYS A 28 -0.53 -15.55 -9.45
CA CYS A 28 -1.86 -15.35 -8.86
C CYS A 28 -1.92 -14.06 -8.03
N GLN A 29 -0.83 -13.71 -7.34
CA GLN A 29 -0.73 -12.45 -6.62
C GLN A 29 -0.78 -11.25 -7.57
N GLN A 30 -0.08 -11.31 -8.70
CA GLN A 30 -0.04 -10.23 -9.69
C GLN A 30 -1.37 -10.10 -10.45
N ALA A 31 -1.97 -11.21 -10.87
CA ALA A 31 -3.28 -11.22 -11.54
C ALA A 31 -4.41 -10.82 -10.59
N GLY A 32 -4.41 -11.34 -9.36
CA GLY A 32 -5.35 -10.97 -8.31
C GLY A 32 -5.14 -9.56 -7.75
N LEU A 33 -3.98 -8.95 -8.01
CA LEU A 33 -3.75 -7.54 -7.69
C LEU A 33 -4.80 -6.70 -8.41
N ALA A 34 -5.02 -6.92 -9.71
CA ALA A 34 -6.00 -6.18 -10.52
C ALA A 34 -7.42 -6.19 -9.92
N GLN A 35 -7.82 -7.31 -9.33
CA GLN A 35 -9.17 -7.52 -8.81
C GLN A 35 -9.42 -6.85 -7.45
N HIS A 36 -8.43 -6.79 -6.55
CA HIS A 36 -8.58 -6.16 -5.22
C HIS A 36 -7.82 -4.82 -5.07
N LYS A 37 -7.19 -4.35 -6.16
CA LYS A 37 -6.48 -3.07 -6.33
C LYS A 37 -7.14 -1.88 -5.59
N PRO A 38 -8.44 -1.57 -5.80
CA PRO A 38 -9.06 -0.40 -5.20
C PRO A 38 -9.24 -0.54 -3.70
N GLN A 39 -9.61 -1.74 -3.21
CA GLN A 39 -9.86 -2.00 -1.79
C GLN A 39 -8.59 -1.89 -0.97
N CYS A 40 -7.47 -2.40 -1.50
CA CYS A 40 -6.17 -2.37 -0.83
C CYS A 40 -5.63 -0.94 -0.74
N THR A 41 -5.81 -0.10 -1.78
CA THR A 41 -5.48 1.34 -1.68
C THR A 41 -6.42 2.12 -0.77
N ALA A 42 -7.74 1.90 -0.88
CA ALA A 42 -8.74 2.60 -0.08
C ALA A 42 -8.53 2.35 1.43
N ALA A 43 -8.30 1.09 1.81
CA ALA A 43 -8.05 0.73 3.20
C ALA A 43 -6.79 1.41 3.77
N LEU A 44 -5.74 1.57 2.96
CA LEU A 44 -4.51 2.23 3.37
C LEU A 44 -4.64 3.76 3.40
N THR A 45 -5.39 4.37 2.49
CA THR A 45 -5.69 5.82 2.53
C THR A 45 -6.52 6.16 3.76
N THR A 46 -7.59 5.41 4.05
CA THR A 46 -8.40 5.64 5.26
C THR A 46 -7.56 5.50 6.53
N LYS A 47 -6.72 4.45 6.63
CA LYS A 47 -5.78 4.30 7.76
C LYS A 47 -4.80 5.45 7.88
N LEU A 48 -4.35 6.01 6.76
CA LEU A 48 -3.44 7.15 6.76
C LEU A 48 -4.15 8.41 7.26
N GLU A 49 -5.36 8.68 6.81
CA GLU A 49 -6.18 9.82 7.26
C GLU A 49 -6.53 9.73 8.75
N GLU A 50 -6.98 8.56 9.21
CA GLU A 50 -7.24 8.32 10.64
C GLU A 50 -5.98 8.54 11.48
N LEU A 51 -4.82 8.08 10.98
CA LEU A 51 -3.56 8.25 11.67
C LEU A 51 -3.12 9.72 11.71
N GLU A 52 -3.29 10.47 10.62
CA GLU A 52 -3.05 11.92 10.57
C GLU A 52 -3.94 12.66 11.55
N HIS A 53 -5.23 12.34 11.58
CA HIS A 53 -6.19 12.92 12.52
C HIS A 53 -5.84 12.60 13.98
N ARG A 54 -5.49 11.35 14.28
CA ARG A 54 -5.12 10.91 15.63
C ARG A 54 -3.82 11.50 16.15
N LEU A 55 -2.85 11.73 15.26
CA LEU A 55 -1.55 12.29 15.63
C LEU A 55 -1.54 13.82 15.62
N GLY A 56 -2.51 14.45 14.94
CA GLY A 56 -2.54 15.90 14.74
C GLY A 56 -1.37 16.44 13.90
N THR A 57 -0.62 15.55 13.24
CA THR A 57 0.54 15.92 12.42
C THR A 57 0.68 14.97 11.26
N SER A 58 1.07 15.52 10.10
CA SER A 58 1.47 14.75 8.92
C SER A 58 2.92 14.25 9.01
N ASN A 59 3.69 14.70 10.01
CA ASN A 59 5.11 14.44 10.12
C ASN A 59 5.42 13.35 11.17
N HIS A 60 5.03 12.11 10.86
CA HIS A 60 5.24 10.99 11.78
C HIS A 60 5.74 9.74 11.03
N PRO A 61 6.68 8.96 11.59
CA PRO A 61 7.25 7.78 10.94
C PRO A 61 6.20 6.73 10.51
N LYS A 62 5.10 6.61 11.26
CA LYS A 62 3.97 5.74 10.87
C LYS A 62 3.25 6.23 9.59
N ILE A 63 3.10 7.54 9.40
CA ILE A 63 2.52 8.14 8.19
C ILE A 63 3.47 7.93 7.00
N ALA A 64 4.78 8.09 7.22
CA ALA A 64 5.78 7.81 6.19
C ALA A 64 5.74 6.36 5.72
N LYS A 65 5.55 5.41 6.65
CA LYS A 65 5.44 3.98 6.35
C LYS A 65 4.18 3.65 5.54
N LEU A 66 3.02 4.19 5.94
CA LEU A 66 1.77 4.02 5.18
C LEU A 66 1.85 4.66 3.79
N SER A 67 2.43 5.87 3.69
CA SER A 67 2.66 6.54 2.40
C SER A 67 3.58 5.71 1.51
N GLN A 68 4.63 5.11 2.05
CA GLN A 68 5.54 4.25 1.27
C GLN A 68 4.83 3.00 0.73
N MET A 69 3.94 2.39 1.53
CA MET A 69 3.13 1.26 1.09
C MET A 69 2.16 1.67 -0.02
N LEU A 70 1.50 2.82 0.11
CA LEU A 70 0.63 3.39 -0.93
C LEU A 70 1.41 3.65 -2.22
N ALA A 71 2.59 4.25 -2.13
CA ALA A 71 3.47 4.47 -3.28
C ALA A 71 3.79 3.17 -4.02
N SER A 72 4.23 2.14 -3.29
CA SER A 72 4.55 0.83 -3.88
C SER A 72 3.35 0.18 -4.55
N LEU A 73 2.16 0.32 -3.95
CA LEU A 73 0.91 -0.17 -4.55
C LEU A 73 0.55 0.63 -5.81
N TYR A 74 0.63 1.95 -5.79
CA TYR A 74 0.34 2.78 -6.96
C TYR A 74 1.33 2.53 -8.10
N SER A 75 2.60 2.31 -7.81
CA SER A 75 3.58 1.88 -8.83
C SER A 75 3.20 0.53 -9.45
N LYS A 76 2.79 -0.45 -8.65
CA LYS A 76 2.27 -1.75 -9.15
C LYS A 76 0.93 -1.60 -9.90
N GLN A 77 0.24 -0.47 -9.76
CA GLN A 77 -0.97 -0.14 -10.49
C GLN A 77 -0.72 0.65 -11.77
N ASP A 78 0.54 0.92 -12.12
CA ASP A 78 0.91 1.81 -13.22
C ASP A 78 0.46 3.27 -13.01
N LYS A 79 0.04 3.63 -11.80
CA LYS A 79 -0.40 4.97 -11.42
C LYS A 79 0.76 5.77 -10.86
N LEU A 80 1.75 6.05 -11.71
CA LEU A 80 3.00 6.67 -11.31
C LEU A 80 2.81 8.07 -10.70
N ASP A 81 1.89 8.89 -11.22
CA ASP A 81 1.57 10.21 -10.66
C ASP A 81 1.15 10.14 -9.19
N LYS A 82 0.26 9.20 -8.85
CA LYS A 82 -0.18 9.00 -7.47
C LYS A 82 0.95 8.45 -6.61
N ALA A 83 1.73 7.51 -7.16
CA ALA A 83 2.87 6.95 -6.45
C ALA A 83 3.88 8.04 -6.07
N GLU A 84 4.18 8.96 -6.99
CA GLU A 84 5.13 10.05 -6.77
C GLU A 84 4.73 10.94 -5.59
N GLY A 85 3.46 11.34 -5.52
CA GLY A 85 2.94 12.15 -4.41
C GLY A 85 3.19 11.49 -3.04
N PHE A 86 2.94 10.18 -2.94
CA PHE A 86 3.19 9.42 -1.71
C PHE A 86 4.69 9.23 -1.41
N VAL A 87 5.52 9.00 -2.44
CA VAL A 87 6.99 8.94 -2.26
C VAL A 87 7.51 10.26 -1.72
N ARG A 88 7.11 11.39 -2.32
CA ARG A 88 7.49 12.74 -1.85
C ARG A 88 7.06 12.97 -0.40
N LYS A 89 5.83 12.57 -0.03
CA LYS A 89 5.35 12.63 1.36
C LYS A 89 6.23 11.80 2.30
N THR A 90 6.57 10.56 1.94
CA THR A 90 7.48 9.71 2.72
C THR A 90 8.86 10.34 2.88
N LEU A 91 9.44 10.88 1.81
CA LEU A 91 10.78 11.49 1.84
C LEU A 91 10.81 12.74 2.70
N ARG A 92 9.76 13.57 2.65
CA ARG A 92 9.62 14.75 3.52
C ARG A 92 9.70 14.37 5.00
N ILE A 93 9.05 13.28 5.38
CA ILE A 93 9.00 12.82 6.78
C ILE A 93 10.30 12.12 7.18
N LYS A 94 10.84 11.24 6.32
CA LYS A 94 12.05 10.45 6.65
C LYS A 94 13.34 11.26 6.57
N LEU A 95 13.43 12.19 5.63
CA LEU A 95 14.66 12.91 5.31
C LEU A 95 14.55 14.41 5.60
N GLY A 96 13.41 14.91 6.06
CA GLY A 96 13.16 16.35 6.19
C GLY A 96 13.15 17.09 4.85
N TYR A 97 13.10 16.37 3.72
CA TYR A 97 13.22 16.95 2.38
C TYR A 97 11.98 17.79 2.07
N GLY A 98 12.11 19.11 2.21
CA GLY A 98 11.04 20.09 2.06
C GLY A 98 10.84 21.05 3.24
N ALA A 99 11.61 20.93 4.32
CA ALA A 99 11.67 21.95 5.39
C ALA A 99 12.75 23.03 5.14
N ARG A 100 13.05 23.31 3.87
CA ARG A 100 13.79 24.51 3.45
C ARG A 100 12.94 25.22 2.41
N GLN A 101 11.99 26.04 2.87
CA GLN A 101 11.59 27.32 2.29
C GLN A 101 10.98 28.14 3.42
#